data_AF-A0A0J6NHL1-F1
#
_entry.id   AF-A0A0J6NHL1-F1
#
_cell.length_a   1.000
_cell.length_b   1.000
_cell.length_c   1.000
_cell.angle_alpha   90.00
_cell.angle_beta   90.00
_cell.angle_gamma   90.00
#
_symmetry.space_group_name_H-M   'P 1'
#
loop_
_entity.id
_entity.type
_entity.pdbx_description
1 polymer ?
#
loop_
_entity_poly.entity_id
_entity_poly.type
_entity_poly.pdbx_seq_one_letter_code
_entity_poly.pdbx_strand_id
1 'polypeptide(L)'
;MKPPEPAALEAAIRRACAERDWERLAALDQLLAELLRTQPQALDAAARAALRAVYRDALEVCRADSAELQDKIAALSHQRDAQIAYAEVSDWNQA
;
A
#
# COMPACT_ATOMS: atom_id res chain seq x y z
N MET A 1 -1.91 -0.74 -28.35
CA MET A 1 -2.59 0.19 -27.40
C MET A 1 -1.78 1.48 -27.33
N LYS A 2 -2.43 2.65 -27.34
CA LYS A 2 -1.76 3.94 -27.11
C LYS A 2 -1.32 3.99 -25.64
N PRO A 3 -0.09 4.41 -25.31
CA PRO A 3 0.33 4.53 -23.92
C PRO A 3 -0.58 5.53 -23.18
N PRO A 4 -0.95 5.25 -21.91
CA PRO A 4 -1.78 6.16 -21.13
C PRO A 4 -1.06 7.49 -20.93
N GLU A 5 -1.82 8.58 -20.94
CA GLU A 5 -1.25 9.92 -20.75
C GLU A 5 -0.63 10.04 -19.34
N PRO A 6 0.57 10.64 -19.21
CA PRO A 6 1.27 10.72 -17.92
C PRO A 6 0.44 11.38 -16.82
N ALA A 7 -0.32 12.42 -17.16
CA ALA A 7 -1.21 13.12 -16.24
C ALA A 7 -2.37 12.22 -15.75
N ALA A 8 -2.90 11.36 -16.62
CA ALA A 8 -3.93 10.40 -16.25
C ALA A 8 -3.38 9.32 -15.31
N LEU A 9 -2.13 8.90 -15.53
CA LEU A 9 -1.44 7.94 -14.67
C LEU A 9 -1.18 8.54 -13.28
N GLU A 10 -0.70 9.79 -13.21
CA GLU A 10 -0.54 10.53 -11.95
C GLU A 10 -1.86 10.62 -11.17
N ALA A 11 -2.94 11.06 -11.84
CA ALA A 11 -4.25 11.18 -11.19
C ALA A 11 -4.77 9.82 -10.69
N ALA A 12 -4.55 8.75 -11.46
CA ALA A 12 -4.94 7.40 -11.07
C ALA A 12 -4.18 6.91 -9.83
N ILE A 13 -2.87 7.17 -9.74
CA ILE A 13 -2.06 6.79 -8.56
C ILE A 13 -2.51 7.56 -7.33
N ARG A 14 -2.68 8.89 -7.44
CA ARG A 14 -3.18 9.73 -6.32
C ARG A 14 -4.53 9.26 -5.83
N ARG A 15 -5.43 8.89 -6.76
CA ARG A 15 -6.75 8.38 -6.43
C ARG A 15 -6.69 7.02 -5.74
N ALA A 16 -5.90 6.08 -6.24
CA ALA A 16 -5.71 4.77 -5.61
C ALA A 16 -5.17 4.92 -4.18
N CYS A 17 -4.25 5.85 -3.95
CA CYS A 17 -3.74 6.16 -2.61
C CYS A 17 -4.84 6.77 -1.71
N ALA A 18 -5.61 7.73 -2.21
CA ALA A 18 -6.69 8.36 -1.46
C ALA A 18 -7.82 7.38 -1.08
N GLU A 19 -8.10 6.42 -1.97
CA GLU A 19 -9.10 5.36 -1.76
C GLU A 19 -8.54 4.16 -0.96
N ARG A 20 -7.23 4.16 -0.61
CA ARG A 20 -6.51 3.02 -0.02
C ARG A 20 -6.66 1.72 -0.84
N ASP A 21 -6.79 1.86 -2.14
CA ASP A 21 -6.96 0.77 -3.10
C ASP A 21 -5.59 0.25 -3.54
N TRP A 22 -5.01 -0.62 -2.71
CA TRP A 22 -3.65 -1.15 -2.93
C TRP A 22 -3.55 -2.10 -4.11
N GLU A 23 -4.62 -2.83 -4.43
CA GLU A 23 -4.67 -3.71 -5.60
C GLU A 23 -4.59 -2.89 -6.89
N ARG A 24 -5.36 -1.81 -6.96
CA ARG A 24 -5.29 -0.88 -8.08
C ARG A 24 -3.94 -0.19 -8.18
N LEU A 25 -3.34 0.19 -7.05
CA LEU A 25 -1.99 0.76 -7.03
C LEU A 25 -0.96 -0.22 -7.60
N ALA A 26 -1.03 -1.50 -7.23
CA ALA A 26 -0.14 -2.55 -7.75
C ALA A 26 -0.34 -2.79 -9.26
N ALA A 27 -1.59 -2.75 -9.75
CA ALA A 27 -1.87 -2.87 -11.18
C ALA A 27 -1.31 -1.69 -12.00
N LEU A 28 -1.41 -0.46 -11.45
CA LEU A 28 -0.80 0.73 -12.07
C LEU A 28 0.73 0.62 -12.11
N ASP A 29 1.34 0.04 -11.07
CA ASP A 29 2.78 -0.17 -11.00
C ASP A 29 3.28 -1.16 -12.05
N GLN A 30 2.59 -2.29 -12.21
CA GLN A 30 2.89 -3.25 -13.26
C GLN A 30 2.76 -2.62 -14.66
N LEU A 31 1.73 -1.82 -14.88
CA LEU A 31 1.53 -1.12 -16.15
C LEU A 31 2.68 -0.14 -16.43
N LEU A 32 3.10 0.64 -15.43
CA LEU A 32 4.20 1.58 -15.57
C LEU A 32 5.54 0.88 -15.80
N ALA A 33 5.81 -0.21 -15.07
CA ALA A 33 7.00 -1.03 -15.26
C ALA A 33 7.06 -1.60 -16.69
N GLU A 34 5.93 -2.10 -17.20
CA GLU A 34 5.83 -2.62 -18.56
C GLU A 34 6.01 -1.52 -19.62
N LEU A 35 5.44 -0.34 -19.39
CA LEU A 35 5.62 0.83 -20.26
C LEU A 35 7.09 1.25 -20.32
N LEU A 36 7.76 1.35 -19.17
CA LEU A 36 9.18 1.71 -19.09
C LEU A 36 10.09 0.67 -19.75
N ARG A 37 9.72 -0.62 -19.65
CA ARG A 37 10.45 -1.73 -20.25
C ARG A 37 10.32 -1.75 -21.77
N THR A 38 9.10 -1.54 -22.29
CA THR A 38 8.81 -1.68 -23.72
C THR A 38 9.03 -0.39 -24.51
N GLN A 39 8.79 0.77 -23.90
CA GLN A 39 8.88 2.07 -24.54
C GLN A 39 9.46 3.10 -23.57
N PRO A 40 10.77 3.02 -23.24
CA PRO A 40 11.37 3.95 -22.29
C PRO A 40 11.19 5.41 -22.74
N GLN A 41 11.27 5.70 -24.03
CA GLN A 41 11.05 7.03 -24.60
C GLN A 41 9.59 7.52 -24.59
N ALA A 42 8.61 6.69 -24.18
CA ALA A 42 7.20 7.11 -24.10
C ALA A 42 6.95 8.17 -23.01
N LEU A 43 7.87 8.31 -22.05
CA LEU A 43 7.81 9.31 -21.00
C LEU A 43 8.99 10.26 -21.13
N ASP A 44 8.70 11.54 -21.33
CA ASP A 44 9.71 12.60 -21.28
C ASP A 44 10.24 12.81 -19.85
N ALA A 45 11.27 13.65 -19.72
CA ALA A 45 11.91 13.91 -18.44
C ALA A 45 10.96 14.56 -17.41
N ALA A 46 10.04 15.42 -17.87
CA ALA A 46 9.08 16.11 -16.99
C ALA A 46 8.03 15.14 -16.45
N ALA A 47 7.46 14.29 -17.32
CA ALA A 47 6.53 13.23 -16.96
C ALA A 47 7.16 12.23 -15.99
N ARG A 48 8.43 11.83 -16.22
CA ARG A 48 9.16 10.96 -15.29
C ARG A 48 9.37 11.61 -13.92
N ALA A 49 9.68 12.90 -13.89
CA ALA A 49 9.87 13.63 -12.64
C ALA A 49 8.55 13.74 -11.85
N ALA A 50 7.44 14.05 -12.53
CA ALA A 50 6.11 14.12 -11.93
C ALA A 50 5.69 12.75 -11.35
N LEU A 51 5.80 11.67 -12.14
CA LEU A 51 5.49 10.32 -11.68
C LEU A 51 6.36 9.90 -10.49
N ARG A 52 7.66 10.23 -10.50
CA ARG A 52 8.55 9.95 -9.37
C ARG A 52 8.10 10.68 -8.09
N ALA A 53 7.65 11.93 -8.20
CA ALA A 53 7.16 12.68 -7.05
C ALA A 53 5.90 12.02 -6.47
N VAL A 54 4.94 11.65 -7.34
CA VAL A 54 3.69 10.99 -6.95
C VAL A 54 3.96 9.65 -6.27
N TYR A 55 4.89 8.85 -6.79
CA TYR A 55 5.26 7.56 -6.19
C TYR A 55 5.95 7.70 -4.85
N ARG A 56 6.73 8.76 -4.64
CA ARG A 56 7.32 9.03 -3.33
C ARG A 56 6.22 9.35 -2.32
N ASP A 57 5.24 10.15 -2.69
CA ASP A 57 4.10 10.46 -1.83
C ASP A 57 3.29 9.18 -1.53
N ALA A 58 3.04 8.35 -2.55
CA ALA A 58 2.37 7.06 -2.40
C ALA A 58 3.11 6.11 -1.44
N LEU A 59 4.45 6.06 -1.52
CA LEU A 59 5.27 5.24 -0.64
C LEU A 59 5.15 5.67 0.82
N GLU A 60 5.11 6.97 1.09
CA GLU A 60 4.91 7.47 2.46
C GLU A 60 3.52 7.10 3.00
N VAL A 61 2.48 7.17 2.17
CA VAL A 61 1.13 6.71 2.53
C VAL A 61 1.12 5.22 2.85
N CYS A 62 1.70 4.39 1.98
CA CYS A 62 1.78 2.94 2.21
C CYS A 62 2.57 2.58 3.47
N ARG A 63 3.62 3.34 3.81
CA ARG A 63 4.41 3.15 5.04
C ARG A 63 3.59 3.47 6.28
N ALA A 64 2.87 4.59 6.27
CA ALA A 64 1.98 4.96 7.37
C ALA A 64 0.90 3.91 7.61
N ASP A 65 0.25 3.44 6.53
CA ASP A 65 -0.82 2.44 6.65
C ASP A 65 -0.26 1.06 7.05
N SER A 66 0.95 0.70 6.63
CA SER A 66 1.62 -0.52 7.08
C SER A 66 1.97 -0.48 8.56
N ALA A 67 2.43 0.66 9.07
CA ALA A 67 2.68 0.85 10.50
C ALA A 67 1.38 0.75 11.31
N GLU A 68 0.30 1.39 10.85
CA GLU A 68 -1.03 1.30 11.48
C GLU A 68 -1.52 -0.16 11.55
N LEU A 69 -1.33 -0.94 10.49
CA LEU A 69 -1.69 -2.36 10.46
C LEU A 69 -0.83 -3.20 11.40
N GLN A 70 0.47 -2.93 11.49
CA GLN A 70 1.37 -3.61 12.41
C GLN A 70 0.96 -3.38 13.87
N ASP A 71 0.65 -2.13 14.23
CA ASP A 71 0.18 -1.79 15.57
C ASP A 71 -1.13 -2.50 15.92
N LYS A 72 -2.08 -2.57 14.98
CA LYS A 72 -3.34 -3.31 15.16
C LYS A 72 -3.12 -4.81 15.36
N ILE A 73 -2.23 -5.42 14.58
CA ILE A 73 -1.89 -6.84 14.72
C ILE A 73 -1.24 -7.12 16.08
N ALA A 74 -0.35 -6.24 16.54
CA ALA A 74 0.25 -6.36 17.86
C ALA A 74 -0.79 -6.25 18.98
N ALA A 75 -1.72 -5.29 18.89
CA ALA A 75 -2.81 -5.13 19.84
C ALA A 75 -3.72 -6.37 19.91
N LEU A 76 -4.10 -6.92 18.75
CA LEU A 76 -4.91 -8.15 18.67
C LEU A 76 -4.17 -9.36 19.27
N SER A 77 -2.86 -9.47 19.03
CA SER A 77 -2.04 -10.55 19.59
C SER A 77 -1.98 -10.46 21.11
N HIS A 78 -1.75 -9.26 21.66
CA HIS A 78 -1.77 -9.04 23.10
C HIS A 78 -3.13 -9.34 23.73
N GLN A 79 -4.23 -8.94 23.08
CA GLN A 79 -5.58 -9.25 23.55
C GLN A 79 -5.83 -10.76 23.59
N ARG A 80 -5.42 -11.49 22.55
CA ARG A 80 -5.55 -12.95 22.50
C ARG A 80 -4.76 -13.60 23.63
N ASP A 81 -3.51 -13.20 23.84
CA ASP A 81 -2.66 -13.79 24.86
C ASP A 81 -3.22 -13.53 26.28
N ALA A 82 -3.80 -12.35 26.51
CA ALA A 82 -4.49 -12.03 27.76
C ALA A 82 -5.76 -12.87 27.98
N GLN A 83 -6.54 -13.14 26.92
CA GLN A 83 -7.71 -14.01 27.00
C GLN A 83 -7.33 -15.46 27.33
N ILE A 84 -6.23 -15.97 26.75
CA ILE A 84 -5.70 -17.30 27.04
C ILE A 84 -5.27 -17.38 28.50
N ALA A 85 -4.48 -16.42 28.98
CA ALA A 85 -4.04 -16.38 30.38
C ALA A 85 -5.22 -16.34 31.37
N TYR A 86 -6.29 -15.59 31.04
CA TYR A 86 -7.50 -15.55 31.86
C TYR A 86 -8.25 -16.88 31.88
N ALA A 87 -8.36 -17.55 30.73
CA ALA A 87 -8.99 -18.87 30.64
C ALA A 87 -8.23 -19.93 31.44
N GLU A 88 -6.90 -19.96 31.32
CA GLU A 88 -6.04 -20.88 32.09
C GLU A 88 -6.23 -20.68 33.59
N VAL A 89 -6.21 -19.43 34.09
CA VAL A 89 -6.42 -19.14 35.52
C VAL A 89 -7.85 -19.47 35.98
N SER A 90 -8.85 -19.32 35.11
CA SER A 90 -10.24 -19.72 35.41
C SER A 90 -10.37 -21.23 35.58
N ASP A 91 -9.73 -22.01 34.71
CA ASP A 91 -9.76 -23.48 34.76
C ASP A 91 -9.07 -24.03 36.02
N TRP A 92 -7.98 -23.37 36.46
CA TRP A 92 -7.29 -23.72 37.72
C TRP A 92 -8.10 -23.44 38.99
N ASN A 93 -9.01 -22.46 38.99
CA ASN A 93 -9.86 -22.15 40.16
C ASN A 93 -11.15 -22.99 40.21
N GLN A 94 -11.46 -23.74 39.15
CA GLN A 94 -12.63 -24.64 39.08
C GLN A 94 -12.28 -26.13 39.27
N ALA A 95 -10.98 -26.46 39.39
CA ALA A 95 -10.48 -27.81 39.70
C ALA A 95 -10.17 -27.98 41.20
#